data_AF-A0AA91KG33-F1
#
_entry.id   AF-A0AA91KG33-F1
#
_cell.length_a   1.000
_cell.length_b   1.000
_cell.length_c   1.000
_cell.angle_alpha   90.00
_cell.angle_beta   90.00
_cell.angle_gamma   90.00
#
_symmetry.space_group_name_H-M   'P 1'
#
loop_
_entity.id
_entity.type
_entity.pdbx_description
1 polymer ?
#
loop_
_entity_poly.entity_id
_entity_poly.type
_entity_poly.pdbx_seq_one_letter_code
_entity_poly.pdbx_strand_id
1 'polypeptide(L)'
;MNRKIQNRIEKNEMILSSIVNTYFQADQSQKLFGQLLNNPGLLARWDGSYAASGASSIRFSLYMYVLSEMRAILFDTHEKVASIHNVLKTLKDEKFLTQLRKWFCDTSQKEIFSFDGSLSEETKNHFRAEDSKSKAIWFEKLLEQATTNYEALLTSEIGSRVNNARNKMISHKEFRSVEGAGRRLFEANDFDLVYSDAKDIIEMSHDIIFPLYSLFTKSHFDSKHSMEHHEIVAKEFWAK
;
A
#
# COMPACT_ATOMS: atom_id res chain seq x y z
N MET A 1 -5.68 30.00 2.56
CA MET A 1 -6.51 28.85 2.14
C MET A 1 -7.76 28.80 3.02
N ASN A 2 -8.92 28.35 2.52
CA ASN A 2 -10.14 28.23 3.34
C ASN A 2 -9.97 27.09 4.37
N ARG A 3 -10.33 27.33 5.64
CA ARG A 3 -10.25 26.36 6.76
C ARG A 3 -10.93 25.02 6.44
N LYS A 4 -12.05 25.04 5.72
CA LYS A 4 -12.76 23.81 5.31
C LYS A 4 -11.93 22.94 4.35
N ILE A 5 -11.17 23.57 3.45
CA ILE A 5 -10.29 22.86 2.52
C ILE A 5 -9.07 22.32 3.26
N GLN A 6 -8.47 23.14 4.12
CA GLN A 6 -7.34 22.74 4.94
C GLN A 6 -7.65 21.48 5.76
N ASN A 7 -8.77 21.48 6.49
CA ASN A 7 -9.20 20.32 7.27
C ASN A 7 -9.42 19.07 6.40
N ARG A 8 -9.83 19.23 5.14
CA ARG A 8 -9.99 18.09 4.20
C ARG A 8 -8.65 17.55 3.74
N ILE A 9 -7.65 18.40 3.53
CA ILE A 9 -6.28 17.97 3.19
C ILE A 9 -5.71 17.19 4.38
N GLU A 10 -5.74 17.78 5.58
CA GLU A 10 -5.24 17.15 6.82
C GLU A 10 -5.93 15.81 7.10
N LYS A 11 -7.26 15.72 6.89
CA LYS A 11 -7.99 14.44 7.02
C LYS A 11 -7.47 13.37 6.06
N ASN A 12 -7.22 13.72 4.80
CA ASN A 12 -6.74 12.75 3.81
C ASN A 12 -5.27 12.38 4.05
N GLU A 13 -4.46 13.31 4.51
CA GLU A 13 -3.09 13.04 4.98
C GLU A 13 -3.08 12.02 6.13
N MET A 14 -3.96 12.18 7.13
CA MET A 14 -4.11 11.19 8.21
C MET A 14 -4.56 9.82 7.69
N ILE A 15 -5.53 9.79 6.78
CA ILE A 15 -6.00 8.56 6.13
C ILE A 15 -4.84 7.86 5.40
N LEU A 16 -4.09 8.60 4.59
CA LEU A 16 -2.96 8.07 3.83
C LEU A 16 -1.83 7.59 4.73
N SER A 17 -1.57 8.28 5.84
CA SER A 17 -0.59 7.83 6.84
C SER A 17 -0.99 6.50 7.47
N SER A 18 -2.28 6.31 7.78
CA SER A 18 -2.81 5.02 8.24
C SER A 18 -2.67 3.94 7.17
N ILE A 19 -2.97 4.25 5.91
CA ILE A 19 -2.83 3.32 4.78
C ILE A 19 -1.37 2.89 4.61
N VAL A 20 -0.42 3.84 4.65
CA VAL A 20 1.02 3.56 4.53
C VAL A 20 1.51 2.65 5.65
N ASN A 21 1.08 2.90 6.90
CA ASN A 21 1.44 2.03 8.03
C ASN A 21 0.93 0.59 7.82
N THR A 22 -0.33 0.44 7.44
CA THR A 22 -0.92 -0.87 7.17
C THR A 22 -0.26 -1.56 5.97
N TYR A 23 0.06 -0.80 4.90
CA TYR A 23 0.81 -1.31 3.75
C TYR A 23 2.16 -1.91 4.19
N PHE A 24 2.91 -1.22 5.05
CA PHE A 24 4.20 -1.74 5.52
C PHE A 24 4.06 -2.97 6.42
N GLN A 25 3.01 -3.06 7.23
CA GLN A 25 2.71 -4.28 8.00
C GLN A 25 2.39 -5.46 7.08
N ALA A 26 1.63 -5.21 6.01
CA ALA A 26 1.31 -6.20 5.00
C ALA A 26 2.56 -6.61 4.20
N ASP A 27 3.41 -5.67 3.79
CA ASP A 27 4.68 -5.97 3.10
C ASP A 27 5.62 -6.79 4.00
N GLN A 28 5.78 -6.41 5.27
CA GLN A 28 6.61 -7.18 6.22
C GLN A 28 6.09 -8.62 6.38
N SER A 29 4.77 -8.78 6.49
CA SER A 29 4.14 -10.10 6.56
C SER A 29 4.29 -10.88 5.25
N GLN A 30 4.25 -10.20 4.11
CA GLN A 30 4.52 -10.76 2.78
C GLN A 30 5.96 -11.24 2.69
N LYS A 31 6.96 -10.52 3.24
CA LYS A 31 8.36 -10.97 3.25
C LYS A 31 8.54 -12.22 4.09
N LEU A 32 7.95 -12.27 5.29
CA LEU A 32 7.95 -13.47 6.13
C LEU A 32 7.32 -14.67 5.41
N PHE A 33 6.19 -14.44 4.74
CA PHE A 33 5.50 -15.45 3.96
C PHE A 33 6.31 -15.91 2.73
N GLY A 34 6.93 -14.97 2.01
CA GLY A 34 7.76 -15.26 0.84
C GLY A 34 8.94 -16.16 1.16
N GLN A 35 9.55 -16.01 2.35
CA GLN A 35 10.62 -16.90 2.81
C GLN A 35 10.13 -18.35 3.00
N LEU A 36 8.86 -18.56 3.41
CA LEU A 36 8.27 -19.91 3.52
C LEU A 36 7.96 -20.54 2.16
N LEU A 37 7.70 -19.74 1.13
CA LEU A 37 7.45 -20.24 -0.23
C LEU A 37 8.74 -20.53 -0.99
N ASN A 38 9.71 -19.62 -0.88
CA ASN A 38 10.88 -19.59 -1.76
C ASN A 38 12.08 -20.36 -1.21
N ASN A 39 12.01 -20.87 0.03
CA ASN A 39 13.08 -21.68 0.63
C ASN A 39 12.58 -23.11 0.94
N PRO A 40 12.64 -24.04 -0.03
CA PRO A 40 12.25 -25.43 0.19
C PRO A 40 13.02 -26.09 1.34
N GLY A 41 14.29 -25.71 1.52
CA GLY A 41 15.13 -26.19 2.62
C GLY A 41 14.64 -25.78 4.01
N LEU A 42 13.80 -24.75 4.11
CA LEU A 42 13.21 -24.31 5.38
C LEU A 42 12.10 -25.27 5.80
N LEU A 43 11.19 -25.58 4.86
CA LEU A 43 10.09 -26.52 5.10
C LEU A 43 10.58 -27.96 5.25
N ALA A 44 11.63 -28.34 4.53
CA ALA A 44 12.23 -29.68 4.61
C ALA A 44 12.76 -30.01 6.02
N ARG A 45 13.17 -29.02 6.83
CA ARG A 45 13.59 -29.23 8.23
C ARG A 45 12.48 -29.76 9.12
N TRP A 46 11.24 -29.48 8.76
CA TRP A 46 10.06 -29.82 9.56
C TRP A 46 9.29 -31.00 8.95
N ASP A 47 9.73 -31.52 7.82
CA ASP A 47 9.09 -32.64 7.15
C ASP A 47 9.04 -33.87 8.06
N GLY A 48 7.93 -34.60 8.01
CA GLY A 48 7.66 -35.75 8.89
C GLY A 48 7.46 -35.43 10.39
N SER A 49 7.35 -34.15 10.78
CA SER A 49 7.15 -33.74 12.19
C SER A 49 5.88 -32.90 12.40
N TYR A 50 5.42 -32.77 13.64
CA TYR A 50 4.33 -31.86 14.00
C TYR A 50 4.64 -30.39 13.65
N ALA A 51 5.92 -30.01 13.54
CA ALA A 51 6.32 -28.68 13.13
C ALA A 51 5.87 -28.34 11.70
N ALA A 52 5.71 -29.31 10.79
CA ALA A 52 5.18 -29.08 9.45
C ALA A 52 3.74 -28.54 9.49
N SER A 53 2.91 -29.03 10.42
CA SER A 53 1.56 -28.53 10.62
C SER A 53 1.55 -27.10 11.16
N GLY A 54 2.51 -26.78 12.04
CA GLY A 54 2.71 -25.42 12.56
C GLY A 54 3.14 -24.44 11.45
N ALA A 55 4.13 -24.82 10.64
CA ALA A 55 4.60 -24.03 9.51
C ALA A 55 3.48 -23.77 8.48
N SER A 56 2.65 -24.78 8.20
CA SER A 56 1.49 -24.64 7.32
C SER A 56 0.46 -23.64 7.87
N SER A 57 0.23 -23.66 9.18
CA SER A 57 -0.66 -22.71 9.87
C SER A 57 -0.13 -21.28 9.79
N ILE A 58 1.18 -21.08 10.00
CA ILE A 58 1.83 -19.77 9.88
C ILE A 58 1.75 -19.28 8.43
N ARG A 59 2.07 -20.14 7.45
CA ARG A 59 2.00 -19.83 6.02
C ARG A 59 0.61 -19.32 5.63
N PHE A 60 -0.43 -20.05 6.01
CA PHE A 60 -1.80 -19.65 5.71
C PHE A 60 -2.21 -18.37 6.44
N SER A 61 -1.81 -18.21 7.71
CA SER A 61 -2.15 -17.03 8.51
C SER A 61 -1.52 -15.75 7.95
N LEU A 62 -0.23 -15.80 7.57
CA LEU A 62 0.46 -14.67 6.95
C LEU A 62 -0.17 -14.30 5.61
N TYR A 63 -0.45 -15.30 4.76
CA TYR A 63 -1.12 -15.09 3.48
C TYR A 63 -2.46 -14.36 3.67
N MET A 64 -3.28 -14.86 4.59
CA MET A 64 -4.60 -14.29 4.86
C MET A 64 -4.55 -12.90 5.49
N TYR A 65 -3.56 -12.66 6.34
CA TYR A 65 -3.33 -11.34 6.89
C TYR A 65 -3.03 -10.33 5.78
N VAL A 66 -2.08 -10.64 4.88
CA VAL A 66 -1.75 -9.76 3.74
C VAL A 66 -2.99 -9.46 2.89
N LEU A 67 -3.74 -10.48 2.48
CA LEU A 67 -4.93 -10.26 1.66
C LEU A 67 -5.99 -9.42 2.36
N SER A 68 -6.21 -9.65 3.65
CA SER A 68 -7.20 -8.93 4.45
C SER A 68 -6.85 -7.44 4.58
N GLU A 69 -5.60 -7.14 4.98
CA GLU A 69 -5.12 -5.76 5.14
C GLU A 69 -5.12 -5.02 3.81
N MET A 70 -4.60 -5.65 2.75
CA MET A 70 -4.56 -5.04 1.42
C MET A 70 -5.96 -4.78 0.88
N ARG A 71 -6.90 -5.71 1.06
CA ARG A 71 -8.30 -5.48 0.70
C ARG A 71 -8.89 -4.29 1.44
N ALA A 72 -8.63 -4.19 2.75
CA ALA A 72 -9.18 -3.12 3.59
C ALA A 72 -8.70 -1.74 3.13
N ILE A 73 -7.39 -1.57 2.90
CA ILE A 73 -6.83 -0.27 2.52
C ILE A 73 -7.07 0.08 1.04
N LEU A 74 -7.35 -0.89 0.16
CA LEU A 74 -7.57 -0.62 -1.27
C LEU A 74 -9.04 -0.46 -1.64
N PHE A 75 -9.90 -1.36 -1.15
CA PHE A 75 -11.24 -1.57 -1.70
C PHE A 75 -12.38 -1.25 -0.73
N ASP A 76 -12.12 -0.98 0.55
CA ASP A 76 -13.20 -0.69 1.48
C ASP A 76 -13.90 0.64 1.15
N THR A 77 -15.22 0.59 1.02
CA THR A 77 -16.06 1.73 0.62
C THR A 77 -16.75 2.40 1.79
N HIS A 78 -16.59 1.88 3.02
CA HIS A 78 -17.21 2.47 4.19
C HIS A 78 -16.56 3.81 4.51
N GLU A 79 -17.35 4.88 4.67
CA GLU A 79 -16.88 6.28 4.73
C GLU A 79 -15.91 6.61 5.88
N LYS A 80 -15.89 5.77 6.92
CA LYS A 80 -15.01 5.90 8.10
C LYS A 80 -13.71 5.11 7.99
N VAL A 81 -13.53 4.33 6.92
CA VAL A 81 -12.34 3.48 6.74
C VAL A 81 -11.26 4.25 5.98
N ALA A 82 -10.02 4.10 6.44
CA ALA A 82 -8.86 4.61 5.74
C ALA A 82 -8.58 3.72 4.52
N SER A 83 -9.12 4.10 3.36
CA SER A 83 -8.96 3.37 2.11
C SER A 83 -8.66 4.29 0.93
N ILE A 84 -7.94 3.76 -0.05
CA ILE A 84 -7.62 4.40 -1.32
C ILE A 84 -8.89 4.75 -2.08
N HIS A 85 -9.92 3.89 -2.04
CA HIS A 85 -11.24 4.18 -2.59
C HIS A 85 -11.78 5.53 -2.07
N ASN A 86 -11.73 5.75 -0.75
CA ASN A 86 -12.26 6.95 -0.12
C ASN A 86 -11.41 8.20 -0.43
N VAL A 87 -10.08 8.05 -0.53
CA VAL A 87 -9.19 9.14 -0.94
C VAL A 87 -9.50 9.56 -2.38
N LEU A 88 -9.55 8.61 -3.32
CA LEU A 88 -9.85 8.89 -4.73
C LEU A 88 -11.27 9.44 -4.92
N LYS A 89 -12.25 8.95 -4.16
CA LYS A 89 -13.61 9.53 -4.14
C LYS A 89 -13.60 11.01 -3.77
N THR A 90 -12.72 11.42 -2.85
CA THR A 90 -12.57 12.83 -2.45
C THR A 90 -11.97 13.69 -3.57
N LEU A 91 -11.08 13.11 -4.39
CA LEU A 91 -10.45 13.80 -5.52
C LEU A 91 -11.41 14.04 -6.71
N LYS A 92 -12.58 13.36 -6.75
CA LYS A 92 -13.63 13.62 -7.75
C LYS A 92 -14.33 14.97 -7.58
N ASP A 93 -14.19 15.63 -6.42
CA ASP A 93 -14.68 16.99 -6.22
C ASP A 93 -13.72 18.00 -6.87
N GLU A 94 -14.08 18.47 -8.07
CA GLU A 94 -13.26 19.40 -8.87
C GLU A 94 -12.86 20.67 -8.09
N LYS A 95 -13.75 21.19 -7.24
CA LYS A 95 -13.45 22.37 -6.42
C LYS A 95 -12.37 22.05 -5.40
N PHE A 96 -12.43 20.87 -4.78
CA PHE A 96 -11.39 20.42 -3.87
C PHE A 96 -10.07 20.16 -4.60
N LEU A 97 -10.12 19.43 -5.72
CA LEU A 97 -8.94 19.10 -6.50
C LEU A 97 -8.19 20.36 -6.97
N THR A 98 -8.90 21.36 -7.45
CA THR A 98 -8.33 22.65 -7.84
C THR A 98 -7.62 23.33 -6.66
N GLN A 99 -8.21 23.28 -5.46
CA GLN A 99 -7.61 23.87 -4.28
C GLN A 99 -6.42 23.06 -3.76
N LEU A 100 -6.48 21.72 -3.84
CA LEU A 100 -5.38 20.83 -3.50
C LEU A 100 -4.18 21.09 -4.42
N ARG A 101 -4.41 21.23 -5.73
CA ARG A 101 -3.39 21.60 -6.71
C ARG A 101 -2.75 22.94 -6.38
N LYS A 102 -3.56 23.95 -6.10
CA LYS A 102 -3.07 25.28 -5.70
C LYS A 102 -2.22 25.20 -4.43
N TRP A 103 -2.67 24.44 -3.43
CA TRP A 103 -1.93 24.22 -2.20
C TRP A 103 -0.62 23.48 -2.47
N PHE A 104 -0.63 22.40 -3.26
CA PHE A 104 0.54 21.59 -3.61
C PHE A 104 1.63 22.44 -4.28
N CYS A 105 1.24 23.27 -5.24
CA CYS A 105 2.11 24.14 -6.03
C CYS A 105 2.52 25.43 -5.31
N ASP A 106 2.03 25.67 -4.08
CA ASP A 106 2.38 26.86 -3.32
C ASP A 106 3.83 26.75 -2.81
N THR A 107 4.67 27.66 -3.31
CA THR A 107 6.09 27.81 -3.01
C THR A 107 6.39 29.17 -2.36
N SER A 108 5.37 29.96 -2.01
CA SER A 108 5.56 31.35 -1.56
C SER A 108 6.38 31.44 -0.28
N GLN A 109 6.26 30.42 0.59
CA GLN A 109 6.95 30.34 1.89
C GLN A 109 8.28 29.58 1.81
N LYS A 110 8.72 29.14 0.62
CA LYS A 110 9.99 28.42 0.47
C LYS A 110 11.14 29.39 0.68
N GLU A 111 11.97 29.11 1.69
CA GLU A 111 13.24 29.80 1.88
C GLU A 111 14.26 29.33 0.84
N ILE A 112 15.04 30.27 0.32
CA ILE A 112 16.05 30.01 -0.71
C ILE A 112 17.36 30.58 -0.18
N PHE A 113 18.33 29.68 -0.03
CA PHE A 113 19.66 29.97 0.46
C PHE A 113 20.65 29.95 -0.71
N SER A 114 21.68 30.77 -0.63
CA SER A 114 22.82 30.74 -1.54
C SER A 114 24.10 30.49 -0.76
N PHE A 115 25.05 29.79 -1.37
CA PHE A 115 26.34 29.49 -0.75
C PHE A 115 27.28 30.70 -0.69
N ASP A 116 27.05 31.70 -1.55
CA ASP A 116 27.95 32.81 -1.87
C ASP A 116 27.42 34.19 -1.42
N GLY A 117 26.23 34.27 -0.81
CA GLY A 117 25.68 35.53 -0.30
C GLY A 117 24.16 35.57 -0.28
N SER A 118 23.61 36.79 -0.21
CA SER A 118 22.16 37.03 -0.26
C SER A 118 21.68 37.19 -1.70
N LEU A 119 20.71 36.36 -2.11
CA LEU A 119 19.99 36.54 -3.37
C LEU A 119 19.01 37.71 -3.27
N SER A 120 18.83 38.46 -4.36
CA SER A 120 17.75 39.45 -4.45
C SER A 120 16.38 38.77 -4.35
N GLU A 121 15.37 39.49 -3.86
CA GLU A 121 14.00 38.97 -3.82
C GLU A 121 13.44 38.67 -5.22
N GLU A 122 13.85 39.41 -6.27
CA GLU A 122 13.45 39.05 -7.64
C GLU A 122 13.98 37.68 -8.05
N THR A 123 15.24 37.40 -7.70
CA THR A 123 15.86 36.11 -8.01
C THR A 123 15.19 34.97 -7.26
N LYS A 124 14.89 35.18 -5.96
CA LYS A 124 14.13 34.20 -5.16
C LYS A 124 12.73 33.97 -5.74
N ASN A 125 12.05 35.04 -6.17
CA ASN A 125 10.73 34.94 -6.78
C ASN A 125 10.76 34.20 -8.12
N HIS A 126 11.80 34.38 -8.93
CA HIS A 126 12.02 33.59 -10.13
C HIS A 126 12.13 32.09 -9.83
N PHE A 127 12.98 31.70 -8.87
CA PHE A 127 13.10 30.30 -8.44
C PHE A 127 11.80 29.73 -7.87
N ARG A 128 11.06 30.49 -7.06
CA ARG A 128 9.74 30.07 -6.55
C ARG A 128 8.75 29.83 -7.67
N ALA A 129 8.76 30.65 -8.72
CA ALA A 129 7.88 30.50 -9.87
C ALA A 129 8.24 29.24 -10.70
N GLU A 130 9.52 28.99 -10.96
CA GLU A 130 9.97 27.79 -11.66
C GLU A 130 9.70 26.50 -10.86
N ASP A 131 9.89 26.52 -9.53
CA ASP A 131 9.53 25.42 -8.64
C ASP A 131 8.02 25.16 -8.67
N SER A 132 7.20 26.22 -8.68
CA SER A 132 5.73 26.10 -8.75
C SER A 132 5.28 25.46 -10.08
N LYS A 133 5.88 25.84 -11.21
CA LYS A 133 5.62 25.21 -12.52
C LYS A 133 6.00 23.73 -12.51
N SER A 134 7.18 23.40 -11.96
CA SER A 134 7.65 22.03 -11.84
C SER A 134 6.71 21.20 -10.97
N LYS A 135 6.30 21.73 -9.82
CA LYS A 135 5.31 21.09 -8.94
C LYS A 135 3.96 20.88 -9.61
N ALA A 136 3.51 21.78 -10.47
CA ALA A 136 2.27 21.60 -11.22
C ALA A 136 2.35 20.38 -12.14
N ILE A 137 3.46 20.19 -12.85
CA ILE A 137 3.70 19.00 -13.69
C ILE A 137 3.72 17.73 -12.83
N TRP A 138 4.42 17.77 -11.69
CA TRP A 138 4.46 16.65 -10.75
C TRP A 138 3.07 16.31 -10.20
N PHE A 139 2.26 17.32 -9.88
CA PHE A 139 0.90 17.11 -9.39
C PHE A 139 0.06 16.30 -10.39
N GLU A 140 0.05 16.72 -11.67
CA GLU A 140 -0.70 15.99 -12.71
C GLU A 140 -0.18 14.57 -12.87
N LYS A 141 1.15 14.39 -12.92
CA LYS A 141 1.77 13.07 -13.07
C LYS A 141 1.40 12.12 -11.93
N LEU A 142 1.46 12.59 -10.67
CA LEU A 142 1.13 11.78 -9.51
C LEU A 142 -0.36 11.42 -9.47
N LEU A 143 -1.22 12.37 -9.84
CA LEU A 143 -2.66 12.15 -9.92
C LEU A 143 -3.02 11.13 -11.01
N GLU A 144 -2.48 11.30 -12.21
CA GLU A 144 -2.66 10.40 -13.34
C GLU A 144 -2.15 8.98 -13.01
N GLN A 145 -0.94 8.89 -12.43
CA GLN A 145 -0.37 7.61 -12.02
C GLN A 145 -1.27 6.89 -11.01
N ALA A 146 -1.69 7.57 -9.94
CA ALA A 146 -2.53 6.96 -8.91
C ALA A 146 -3.90 6.53 -9.45
N THR A 147 -4.54 7.37 -10.25
CA THR A 147 -5.89 7.11 -10.78
C THR A 147 -5.88 5.97 -11.81
N THR A 148 -4.96 6.03 -12.78
CA THR A 148 -4.82 5.01 -13.82
C THR A 148 -4.47 3.65 -13.22
N ASN A 149 -3.51 3.60 -12.29
CA ASN A 149 -3.11 2.35 -11.67
C ASN A 149 -4.21 1.76 -10.79
N TYR A 150 -5.01 2.60 -10.12
CA TYR A 150 -6.15 2.12 -9.33
C TYR A 150 -7.27 1.56 -10.21
N GLU A 151 -7.57 2.21 -11.34
CA GLU A 151 -8.55 1.71 -12.31
C GLU A 151 -8.10 0.39 -12.95
N ALA A 152 -6.81 0.29 -13.30
CA ALA A 152 -6.20 -0.95 -13.77
C ALA A 152 -6.29 -2.05 -12.70
N LEU A 153 -6.01 -1.73 -11.44
CA LEU A 153 -6.13 -2.68 -10.33
C LEU A 153 -7.58 -3.15 -10.14
N LEU A 154 -8.57 -2.25 -10.17
CA LEU A 154 -9.99 -2.61 -10.01
C LEU A 154 -10.48 -3.58 -11.09
N THR A 155 -9.94 -3.49 -12.30
CA THR A 155 -10.33 -4.34 -13.45
C THR A 155 -9.44 -5.56 -13.61
N SER A 156 -8.31 -5.62 -12.90
CA SER A 156 -7.39 -6.76 -12.91
C SER A 156 -7.97 -7.99 -12.22
N GLU A 157 -7.51 -9.16 -12.66
CA GLU A 157 -7.90 -10.45 -12.07
C GLU A 157 -7.50 -10.53 -10.58
N ILE A 158 -6.29 -10.06 -10.26
CA ILE A 158 -5.78 -9.99 -8.88
C ILE A 158 -6.64 -9.08 -8.01
N GLY A 159 -7.01 -7.88 -8.49
CA GLY A 159 -7.90 -6.99 -7.74
C GLY A 159 -9.26 -7.63 -7.44
N SER A 160 -9.83 -8.34 -8.41
CA SER A 160 -11.05 -9.12 -8.20
C SER A 160 -10.87 -10.24 -7.17
N ARG A 161 -9.80 -11.03 -7.27
CA ARG A 161 -9.50 -12.12 -6.31
C ARG A 161 -9.33 -11.59 -4.90
N VAL A 162 -8.52 -10.55 -4.71
CA VAL A 162 -8.26 -9.93 -3.39
C VAL A 162 -9.53 -9.30 -2.81
N ASN A 163 -10.32 -8.57 -3.61
CA ASN A 163 -11.55 -7.97 -3.12
C ASN A 163 -12.58 -9.02 -2.69
N ASN A 164 -12.62 -10.15 -3.38
CA ASN A 164 -13.51 -11.28 -3.06
C ASN A 164 -12.93 -12.22 -1.98
N ALA A 165 -11.64 -12.14 -1.66
CA ALA A 165 -10.97 -13.05 -0.74
C ALA A 165 -11.68 -13.13 0.61
N ARG A 166 -12.09 -11.98 1.19
CA ARG A 166 -12.81 -11.95 2.47
C ARG A 166 -14.12 -12.75 2.43
N ASN A 167 -14.90 -12.62 1.35
CA ASN A 167 -16.16 -13.35 1.23
C ASN A 167 -15.91 -14.86 1.13
N LYS A 168 -14.92 -15.26 0.33
CA LYS A 168 -14.49 -16.66 0.19
C LYS A 168 -13.94 -17.25 1.51
N MET A 169 -13.21 -16.44 2.27
CA MET A 169 -12.68 -16.80 3.59
C MET A 169 -13.77 -17.02 4.63
N ILE A 170 -14.78 -16.14 4.66
CA ILE A 170 -15.87 -16.21 5.62
C ILE A 170 -16.87 -17.32 5.25
N SER A 171 -17.13 -17.52 3.95
CA SER A 171 -18.13 -18.48 3.46
C SER A 171 -17.74 -19.94 3.65
N HIS A 172 -16.47 -20.26 3.86
CA HIS A 172 -15.98 -21.65 3.85
C HIS A 172 -15.29 -22.06 5.15
N LYS A 173 -15.89 -21.70 6.29
CA LYS A 173 -15.65 -22.38 7.58
C LYS A 173 -16.23 -23.80 7.65
N GLU A 174 -16.52 -24.43 6.52
CA GLU A 174 -16.98 -25.81 6.44
C GLU A 174 -15.79 -26.76 6.41
N PHE A 175 -15.63 -27.54 7.47
CA PHE A 175 -14.58 -28.57 7.58
C PHE A 175 -14.69 -29.57 6.42
N ARG A 176 -13.75 -29.53 5.47
CA ARG A 176 -13.60 -30.59 4.47
C ARG A 176 -12.78 -31.72 5.07
N SER A 177 -13.46 -32.72 5.60
CA SER A 177 -12.87 -34.01 5.94
C SER A 177 -12.46 -34.69 4.64
N VAL A 178 -11.17 -34.94 4.43
CA VAL A 178 -10.70 -35.77 3.31
C VAL A 178 -10.71 -37.22 3.79
N GLU A 179 -11.40 -38.11 3.07
CA GLU A 179 -11.44 -39.54 3.40
C GLU A 179 -10.01 -40.11 3.52
N GLY A 180 -9.71 -40.73 4.65
CA GLY A 180 -8.41 -41.36 4.93
C GLY A 180 -7.28 -40.44 5.43
N ALA A 181 -7.41 -39.11 5.37
CA ALA A 181 -6.33 -38.17 5.73
C ALA A 181 -6.59 -37.33 7.00
N GLY A 182 -7.77 -37.47 7.62
CA GLY A 182 -8.14 -36.69 8.81
C GLY A 182 -8.46 -35.22 8.49
N ARG A 183 -8.38 -34.35 9.50
CA ARG A 183 -8.60 -32.90 9.36
C ARG A 183 -7.35 -32.25 8.76
N ARG A 184 -7.47 -31.58 7.61
CA ARG A 184 -6.42 -30.73 7.06
C ARG A 184 -6.77 -29.24 7.22
N LEU A 185 -5.73 -28.41 7.35
CA LEU A 185 -5.87 -26.95 7.26
C LEU A 185 -6.22 -26.54 5.82
N PHE A 186 -6.92 -25.43 5.68
CA PHE A 186 -7.21 -24.84 4.38
C PHE A 186 -5.93 -24.24 3.76
N GLU A 187 -5.86 -24.25 2.44
CA GLU A 187 -4.80 -23.65 1.64
C GLU A 187 -5.37 -22.63 0.65
N ALA A 188 -4.53 -21.80 0.02
CA ALA A 188 -5.00 -20.74 -0.90
C ALA A 188 -5.83 -21.30 -2.07
N ASN A 189 -5.43 -22.44 -2.63
CA ASN A 189 -6.13 -23.11 -3.73
C ASN A 189 -7.56 -23.54 -3.36
N ASP A 190 -7.86 -23.76 -2.07
CA ASP A 190 -9.22 -24.09 -1.62
C ASP A 190 -10.21 -22.93 -1.83
N PHE A 191 -9.71 -21.74 -2.19
CA PHE A 191 -10.47 -20.51 -2.39
C PHE A 191 -10.28 -19.91 -3.81
N ASP A 192 -9.70 -20.66 -4.76
CA ASP A 192 -9.23 -20.14 -6.06
C ASP A 192 -8.31 -18.92 -5.91
N LEU A 193 -7.47 -18.94 -4.88
CA LEU A 193 -6.46 -17.93 -4.61
C LEU A 193 -5.08 -18.52 -4.87
N VAL A 194 -4.14 -17.69 -5.31
CA VAL A 194 -2.77 -18.12 -5.59
C VAL A 194 -1.82 -17.45 -4.61
N TYR A 195 -0.82 -18.17 -4.11
CA TYR A 195 0.11 -17.60 -3.14
C TYR A 195 0.89 -16.38 -3.66
N SER A 196 1.09 -16.26 -4.98
CA SER A 196 1.67 -15.06 -5.59
C SER A 196 0.82 -13.80 -5.39
N ASP A 197 -0.51 -13.95 -5.21
CA ASP A 197 -1.44 -12.83 -5.05
C ASP A 197 -1.03 -11.88 -3.92
N ALA A 198 -0.43 -12.41 -2.84
CA ALA A 198 0.04 -11.61 -1.72
C ALA A 198 1.22 -10.69 -2.09
N LYS A 199 2.11 -11.13 -2.97
CA LYS A 199 3.21 -10.31 -3.49
C LYS A 199 2.70 -9.32 -4.52
N ASP A 200 1.94 -9.83 -5.49
CA ASP A 200 1.47 -9.05 -6.64
C ASP A 200 0.61 -7.86 -6.19
N ILE A 201 -0.27 -8.05 -5.20
CA ILE A 201 -1.11 -6.96 -4.68
C ILE A 201 -0.30 -5.87 -3.97
N ILE A 202 0.76 -6.25 -3.24
CA ILE A 202 1.66 -5.29 -2.59
C ILE A 202 2.36 -4.45 -3.66
N GLU A 203 2.98 -5.11 -4.64
CA GLU A 203 3.71 -4.43 -5.72
C GLU A 203 2.81 -3.50 -6.54
N MET A 204 1.61 -3.94 -6.93
CA MET A 204 0.67 -3.09 -7.67
C MET A 204 0.13 -1.92 -6.85
N SER A 205 -0.06 -2.11 -5.54
CA SER A 205 -0.59 -1.05 -4.68
C SER A 205 0.40 0.06 -4.37
N HIS A 206 1.71 -0.23 -4.44
CA HIS A 206 2.78 0.73 -4.20
C HIS A 206 2.62 1.98 -5.08
N ASP A 207 2.41 1.76 -6.38
CA ASP A 207 2.30 2.82 -7.39
C ASP A 207 0.95 3.53 -7.38
N ILE A 208 0.13 3.29 -6.36
CA ILE A 208 -1.12 4.00 -6.08
C ILE A 208 -0.99 4.75 -4.74
N ILE A 209 -0.54 4.05 -3.69
CA ILE A 209 -0.48 4.56 -2.32
C ILE A 209 0.51 5.71 -2.21
N PHE A 210 1.74 5.54 -2.68
CA PHE A 210 2.80 6.54 -2.48
C PHE A 210 2.61 7.81 -3.33
N PRO A 211 2.14 7.72 -4.60
CA PRO A 211 1.76 8.93 -5.33
C PRO A 211 0.65 9.74 -4.63
N LEU A 212 -0.37 9.07 -4.08
CA LEU A 212 -1.40 9.74 -3.28
C LEU A 212 -0.82 10.34 -2.00
N TYR A 213 0.02 9.61 -1.27
CA TYR A 213 0.71 10.14 -0.10
C TYR A 213 1.46 11.43 -0.43
N SER A 214 2.22 11.46 -1.53
CA SER A 214 2.94 12.64 -1.97
C SER A 214 2.03 13.81 -2.32
N LEU A 215 0.89 13.58 -2.98
CA LEU A 215 -0.08 14.63 -3.30
C LEU A 215 -0.62 15.35 -2.06
N PHE A 216 -0.80 14.63 -0.95
CA PHE A 216 -1.40 15.19 0.28
C PHE A 216 -0.38 15.66 1.31
N THR A 217 0.91 15.29 1.19
CA THR A 217 1.96 15.68 2.15
C THR A 217 3.03 16.59 1.56
N LYS A 218 3.04 16.80 0.24
CA LYS A 218 4.15 17.43 -0.51
C LYS A 218 5.51 16.75 -0.28
N SER A 219 5.49 15.50 0.17
CA SER A 219 6.69 14.78 0.58
C SER A 219 6.85 13.49 -0.23
N HIS A 220 8.10 13.12 -0.48
CA HIS A 220 8.40 11.79 -1.02
C HIS A 220 8.72 10.85 0.13
N PHE A 221 8.21 9.63 0.05
CA PHE A 221 8.51 8.59 1.02
C PHE A 221 9.49 7.60 0.38
N ASP A 222 10.64 7.36 1.02
CA ASP A 222 11.59 6.32 0.59
C ASP A 222 11.10 4.94 1.05
N SER A 223 10.11 4.41 0.34
CA SER A 223 9.52 3.11 0.61
C SER A 223 10.48 1.96 0.34
N LYS A 224 11.44 2.16 -0.57
CA LYS A 224 12.38 1.14 -1.01
C LYS A 224 13.25 0.67 0.15
N HIS A 225 13.81 1.61 0.92
CA HIS A 225 14.66 1.25 2.06
C HIS A 225 13.89 0.47 3.14
N SER A 226 12.64 0.84 3.40
CA SER A 226 11.76 0.10 4.33
C SER A 226 11.48 -1.33 3.85
N MET A 227 11.15 -1.50 2.56
CA MET A 227 10.88 -2.83 1.98
C MET A 227 12.12 -3.72 1.95
N GLU A 228 13.31 -3.14 1.69
CA GLU A 228 14.58 -3.86 1.79
C GLU A 228 14.87 -4.30 3.24
N HIS A 229 14.60 -3.43 4.22
CA HIS A 229 14.74 -3.78 5.63
C HIS A 229 13.81 -4.94 6.03
N HIS A 230 12.56 -4.94 5.58
CA HIS A 230 11.63 -6.05 5.85
C HIS A 230 12.12 -7.39 5.30
N GLU A 231 12.74 -7.39 4.12
CA GLU A 231 13.34 -8.58 3.52
C GLU A 231 14.50 -9.13 4.37
N ILE A 232 15.35 -8.24 4.90
CA ILE A 232 16.45 -8.61 5.82
C ILE A 232 15.88 -9.24 7.10
N VAL A 233 14.91 -8.57 7.73
CA VAL A 233 14.27 -9.07 8.96
C VAL A 233 13.64 -10.45 8.74
N ALA A 234 12.95 -10.65 7.61
CA ALA A 234 12.34 -11.95 7.31
C ALA A 234 13.39 -13.05 7.15
N LYS A 235 14.51 -12.78 6.47
CA LYS A 235 15.62 -13.73 6.32
C LYS A 235 16.23 -14.08 7.68
N GLU A 236 16.51 -13.09 8.51
CA GLU A 236 17.08 -13.31 9.84
C GLU A 236 16.15 -14.08 10.77
N PHE A 237 14.85 -13.78 10.72
CA PHE A 237 13.83 -14.45 11.52
C PHE A 237 13.80 -15.96 11.24
N TRP A 238 13.84 -16.35 9.96
CA TRP A 238 13.77 -17.75 9.55
C TRP A 238 15.12 -18.47 9.54
N ALA A 239 16.23 -17.75 9.61
CA ALA A 239 17.56 -18.36 9.65
C ALA A 239 17.84 -19.07 11.00
N LYS A 240 17.17 -18.64 12.06
CA LYS A 240 17.27 -19.21 13.42
C LYS A 240 16.31 -20.39 13.59
#